data_AF-A0A316KFY5-F1
#
_entry.id   AF-A0A316KFY5-F1
#
_cell.length_a   1.000
_cell.length_b   1.000
_cell.length_c   1.000
_cell.angle_alpha   90.00
_cell.angle_beta   90.00
_cell.angle_gamma   90.00
#
_symmetry.space_group_name_H-M   'P 1'
#
loop_
_entity.id
_entity.type
_entity.pdbx_description
1 polymer ?
#
loop_
_entity_poly.entity_id
_entity_poly.type
_entity_poly.pdbx_seq_one_letter_code
_entity_poly.pdbx_strand_id
1 'polypeptide(L)'
;MKKFLKTLSANDVGSTGAHMGGILIPKGDDELLAFLPHLDPNEYNPDEWILCVTPDGREFRLRYVYYNNRFHKPNGTRNEYRITHLTKYLKSEGAKEGDIFEISKEDGAARYLMNVVPATKDEEESADNGPVRIKISAGWRRVH
;
A
#
# COMPACT_ATOMS: atom_id res chain seq x y z
N MET A 1 9.16 -5.00 14.09
CA MET A 1 8.00 -4.36 13.43
C MET A 1 8.46 -3.75 12.12
N LYS A 2 7.84 -4.12 11.01
CA LYS A 2 8.16 -3.55 9.68
C LYS A 2 7.15 -2.46 9.34
N LYS A 3 7.61 -1.33 8.80
CA LYS A 3 6.76 -0.20 8.37
C LYS A 3 7.15 0.25 6.97
N PHE A 4 6.14 0.44 6.13
CA PHE A 4 6.25 0.98 4.79
C PHE A 4 5.33 2.18 4.64
N LEU A 5 5.84 3.20 3.95
CA LEU A 5 5.15 4.46 3.73
C LEU A 5 4.97 4.67 2.24
N LYS A 6 3.82 5.16 1.83
CA LYS A 6 3.49 5.52 0.46
C LYS A 6 3.06 6.97 0.41
N THR A 7 3.78 7.81 -0.33
CA THR A 7 3.27 9.13 -0.71
C THR A 7 2.12 8.93 -1.69
N LEU A 8 0.91 9.33 -1.30
CA LEU A 8 -0.31 9.15 -2.09
C LEU A 8 -0.26 10.04 -3.34
N SER A 9 -0.47 9.42 -4.50
CA SER A 9 -0.64 10.14 -5.78
C SER A 9 -2.10 10.57 -5.99
N ALA A 10 -2.35 11.48 -6.93
CA ALA A 10 -3.71 11.83 -7.36
C ALA A 10 -4.61 10.62 -7.68
N ASN A 11 -4.02 9.56 -8.25
CA ASN A 11 -4.74 8.32 -8.58
C ASN A 11 -5.08 7.49 -7.34
N ASP A 12 -4.22 7.51 -6.32
CA ASP A 12 -4.42 6.75 -5.08
C ASP A 12 -5.59 7.32 -4.27
N VAL A 13 -5.78 8.66 -4.29
CA VAL A 13 -6.89 9.33 -3.61
C VAL A 13 -8.13 9.53 -4.50
N GLY A 14 -8.07 9.14 -5.77
CA GLY A 14 -9.21 9.21 -6.70
C GLY A 14 -9.53 10.61 -7.23
N SER A 15 -8.60 11.57 -7.14
CA SER A 15 -8.79 12.95 -7.60
C SER A 15 -8.84 13.08 -9.13
N THR A 16 -8.38 12.07 -9.87
CA THR A 16 -8.32 12.11 -11.35
C THR A 16 -9.64 11.74 -12.03
N GLY A 17 -10.68 11.35 -11.29
CA GLY A 17 -11.97 10.89 -11.84
C GLY A 17 -11.90 9.56 -12.60
N ALA A 18 -10.70 9.01 -12.81
CA ALA A 18 -10.49 7.67 -13.35
C ALA A 18 -10.85 6.61 -12.29
N HIS A 19 -11.20 5.40 -12.76
CA HIS A 19 -11.39 4.26 -11.87
C HIS A 19 -10.14 4.06 -11.00
N MET A 20 -10.30 4.21 -9.68
CA MET A 20 -9.23 3.92 -8.72
C MET A 20 -8.85 2.44 -8.83
N GLY A 21 -7.68 2.15 -9.42
CA GLY A 21 -7.17 0.79 -9.55
C GLY A 21 -6.65 0.20 -8.23
N GLY A 22 -6.51 1.01 -7.18
CA GLY A 22 -5.81 0.68 -5.94
C GLY A 22 -4.36 1.14 -5.95
N ILE A 23 -3.72 1.16 -4.78
CA ILE A 23 -2.33 1.56 -4.60
C ILE A 23 -1.42 0.52 -5.26
N LEU A 24 -0.52 0.96 -6.13
CA LEU A 24 0.46 0.12 -6.79
C LEU A 24 1.52 -0.36 -5.80
N ILE A 25 1.81 -1.67 -5.80
CA ILE A 25 2.94 -2.26 -5.07
C ILE A 25 4.08 -2.56 -6.06
N PRO A 26 5.28 -1.98 -5.86
CA PRO A 26 6.46 -2.26 -6.66
C PRO A 26 6.80 -3.75 -6.74
N LYS A 27 6.91 -4.28 -7.97
CA LYS A 27 7.33 -5.68 -8.20
C LYS A 27 8.81 -5.95 -7.90
N GLY A 28 9.64 -4.92 -7.94
CA GLY A 28 11.09 -5.04 -7.72
C GLY A 28 11.50 -4.80 -6.27
N ASP A 29 10.54 -4.81 -5.35
CA ASP A 29 10.79 -4.59 -3.92
C ASP A 29 10.49 -5.86 -3.14
N ASP A 30 11.51 -6.70 -3.00
CA ASP A 30 11.39 -8.02 -2.38
C ASP A 30 10.95 -7.95 -0.92
N GLU A 31 11.29 -6.86 -0.22
CA GLU A 31 10.96 -6.72 1.20
C GLU A 31 9.50 -6.30 1.41
N LEU A 32 8.99 -5.37 0.59
CA LEU A 32 7.58 -5.00 0.61
C LEU A 32 6.71 -6.17 0.14
N LEU A 33 7.16 -6.94 -0.86
CA LEU A 33 6.47 -8.15 -1.28
C LEU A 33 6.47 -9.22 -0.19
N ALA A 34 7.60 -9.46 0.49
CA ALA A 34 7.69 -10.41 1.61
C ALA A 34 6.92 -9.95 2.87
N PHE A 35 6.60 -8.66 2.97
CA PHE A 35 5.79 -8.09 4.04
C PHE A 35 4.28 -8.38 3.85
N LEU A 36 3.84 -8.54 2.61
CA LEU A 36 2.47 -8.86 2.25
C LEU A 36 2.28 -10.39 2.16
N PRO A 37 1.03 -10.89 2.19
CA PRO A 37 0.79 -12.31 1.99
C PRO A 37 1.31 -12.79 0.63
N HIS A 38 1.77 -14.04 0.56
CA HIS A 38 2.26 -14.62 -0.68
C HIS A 38 1.09 -14.90 -1.63
N LEU A 39 1.21 -14.45 -2.87
CA LEU A 39 0.27 -14.76 -3.95
C LEU A 39 0.95 -15.67 -4.98
N ASP A 40 0.34 -16.81 -5.29
CA ASP A 40 0.92 -17.77 -6.25
C ASP A 40 0.83 -17.23 -7.69
N PRO A 41 1.96 -16.90 -8.35
CA PRO A 41 1.95 -16.34 -9.69
C PRO A 41 1.39 -17.29 -10.76
N ASN A 42 1.26 -18.59 -10.47
CA ASN A 42 0.68 -19.59 -11.37
C ASN A 42 -0.86 -19.60 -11.34
N GLU A 43 -1.48 -18.93 -10.37
CA GLU A 43 -2.92 -18.70 -10.37
C GLU A 43 -3.25 -17.46 -11.21
N TYR A 44 -4.45 -17.41 -11.79
CA TYR A 44 -4.91 -16.25 -12.55
C TYR A 44 -5.47 -15.16 -11.63
N ASN A 45 -4.81 -14.00 -11.62
CA ASN A 45 -5.12 -12.86 -10.76
C ASN A 45 -5.31 -13.23 -9.28
N PRO A 46 -4.35 -13.93 -8.64
CA PRO A 46 -4.49 -14.35 -7.24
C PRO A 46 -4.64 -13.14 -6.33
N ASP A 47 -5.36 -13.33 -5.24
CA ASP A 47 -5.60 -12.29 -4.27
C ASP A 47 -5.79 -12.81 -2.85
N GLU A 48 -5.58 -11.91 -1.89
CA GLU A 48 -5.80 -12.19 -0.48
C GLU A 48 -6.38 -10.97 0.24
N TRP A 49 -7.25 -11.22 1.21
CA TRP A 49 -7.79 -10.18 2.08
C TRP A 49 -6.91 -9.99 3.31
N ILE A 50 -6.39 -8.78 3.48
CA ILE A 50 -5.63 -8.38 4.67
C ILE A 50 -6.52 -7.56 5.61
N LEU A 51 -6.45 -7.87 6.90
CA LEU A 51 -7.13 -7.11 7.96
C LEU A 51 -6.20 -6.01 8.45
N CYS A 52 -6.63 -4.76 8.32
CA CYS A 52 -5.92 -3.58 8.77
C CYS A 52 -6.69 -2.89 9.90
N VAL A 53 -5.97 -2.42 10.92
CA VAL A 53 -6.53 -1.68 12.06
C VAL A 53 -5.95 -0.26 12.06
N THR A 54 -6.81 0.73 12.23
CA THR A 54 -6.42 2.14 12.34
C THR A 54 -6.01 2.49 13.79
N PRO A 55 -5.35 3.64 14.03
CA PRO A 55 -4.94 4.03 15.39
C PRO A 55 -6.11 4.18 16.38
N ASP A 56 -7.29 4.53 15.88
CA ASP A 56 -8.53 4.61 16.66
C ASP A 56 -9.31 3.29 16.75
N GLY A 57 -8.71 2.18 16.29
CA GLY A 57 -9.24 0.82 16.46
C GLY A 57 -10.28 0.38 15.43
N ARG A 58 -10.54 1.16 14.36
CA ARG A 58 -11.43 0.74 13.28
C ARG A 58 -10.76 -0.33 12.43
N GLU A 59 -11.52 -1.36 12.09
CA GLU A 59 -11.06 -2.45 11.24
C GLU A 59 -11.50 -2.26 9.78
N PHE A 60 -10.57 -2.50 8.86
CA PHE A 60 -10.79 -2.46 7.42
C PHE A 60 -10.21 -3.71 6.77
N ARG A 61 -10.95 -4.29 5.84
CA ARG A 61 -10.44 -5.37 4.98
C ARG A 61 -10.00 -4.76 3.66
N LEU A 62 -8.70 -4.86 3.38
CA LEU A 62 -8.13 -4.47 2.10
C LEU A 62 -7.85 -5.74 1.29
N ARG A 63 -7.86 -5.63 -0.04
CA ARG A 63 -7.55 -6.77 -0.92
C ARG A 63 -6.22 -6.52 -1.61
N TYR A 64 -5.26 -7.40 -1.34
CA TYR A 64 -4.00 -7.48 -2.05
C TYR A 64 -4.16 -8.42 -3.25
N VAL A 65 -3.85 -7.96 -4.44
CA VAL A 65 -4.08 -8.71 -5.69
C VAL A 65 -2.89 -8.58 -6.63
N TYR A 66 -2.56 -9.67 -7.32
CA TYR A 66 -1.58 -9.68 -8.40
C TYR A 66 -2.29 -9.74 -9.75
N TYR A 67 -2.47 -8.61 -10.43
CA TYR A 67 -2.98 -8.62 -11.80
C TYR A 67 -1.90 -9.12 -12.76
N ASN A 68 -1.95 -10.41 -13.07
CA ASN A 68 -0.93 -11.14 -13.82
C ASN A 68 -1.45 -11.67 -15.17
N ASN A 69 -2.55 -11.09 -15.68
CA ASN A 69 -3.22 -11.58 -16.88
C ASN A 69 -2.32 -11.67 -18.11
N ARG A 70 -1.19 -10.93 -18.17
CA ARG A 70 -0.14 -11.08 -19.18
C ARG A 70 0.36 -12.51 -19.36
N PHE A 71 0.33 -13.32 -18.29
CA PHE A 71 0.82 -14.71 -18.32
C PHE A 71 -0.28 -15.75 -18.53
N HIS A 72 -1.54 -15.35 -18.39
CA HIS A 72 -2.68 -16.26 -18.27
C HIS A 72 -3.76 -16.07 -19.35
N LYS A 73 -3.65 -15.00 -20.14
CA LYS A 73 -4.60 -14.68 -21.21
C LYS A 73 -3.85 -14.31 -22.50
N PRO A 74 -4.29 -14.77 -23.69
CA PRO A 74 -3.62 -14.48 -24.96
C PRO A 74 -3.35 -12.99 -25.24
N ASN A 75 -4.22 -12.10 -24.76
CA ASN A 75 -4.10 -10.65 -24.93
C ASN A 75 -3.99 -9.90 -23.59
N GLY A 76 -3.55 -10.57 -22.53
CA GLY A 76 -3.35 -9.92 -21.23
C GLY A 76 -2.16 -8.97 -21.26
N THR A 77 -2.29 -7.81 -20.61
CA THR A 77 -1.25 -6.76 -20.60
C THR A 77 -0.74 -6.42 -19.20
N ARG A 78 -1.50 -6.79 -18.16
CA ARG A 78 -1.19 -6.46 -16.76
C ARG A 78 -0.22 -7.48 -16.16
N ASN A 79 0.72 -6.91 -15.43
CA ASN A 79 1.67 -7.59 -14.58
C ASN A 79 2.00 -6.59 -13.46
N GLU A 80 1.15 -6.48 -12.45
CA GLU A 80 1.29 -5.52 -11.36
C GLU A 80 0.58 -5.99 -10.10
N TYR A 81 1.16 -5.68 -8.93
CA TYR A 81 0.51 -5.91 -7.64
C TYR A 81 -0.22 -4.66 -7.20
N ARG A 82 -1.37 -4.82 -6.54
CA ARG A 82 -2.14 -3.70 -5.98
C ARG A 82 -2.74 -4.03 -4.63
N ILE A 83 -2.86 -3.02 -3.77
CA ILE A 83 -3.78 -3.03 -2.64
C ILE A 83 -5.02 -2.22 -3.05
N THR A 84 -6.19 -2.82 -2.90
CA THR A 84 -7.48 -2.25 -3.30
C THR A 84 -8.42 -2.16 -2.09
N HIS A 85 -9.63 -1.60 -2.28
CA HIS A 85 -10.61 -1.34 -1.22
C HIS A 85 -10.19 -0.27 -0.19
N LEU A 86 -9.23 0.59 -0.53
CA LEU A 86 -8.79 1.70 0.32
C LEU A 86 -9.70 2.94 0.26
N THR A 87 -10.54 3.08 -0.77
CA THR A 87 -11.29 4.32 -1.05
C THR A 87 -12.11 4.79 0.14
N LYS A 88 -12.83 3.88 0.83
CA LYS A 88 -13.66 4.23 1.99
C LYS A 88 -12.80 4.80 3.11
N TYR A 89 -11.65 4.18 3.37
CA TYR A 89 -10.71 4.61 4.39
C TYR A 89 -10.07 5.95 4.03
N LEU A 90 -9.48 6.09 2.84
CA LEU A 90 -8.85 7.35 2.42
C LEU A 90 -9.83 8.52 2.43
N LYS A 91 -11.10 8.29 2.05
CA LYS A 91 -12.15 9.30 2.16
C LYS A 91 -12.52 9.64 3.61
N SER A 92 -12.58 8.66 4.51
CA SER A 92 -12.87 8.94 5.93
C SER A 92 -11.76 9.73 6.61
N GLU A 93 -10.52 9.54 6.19
CA GLU A 93 -9.37 10.30 6.70
C GLU A 93 -9.19 11.65 5.99
N GLY A 94 -10.00 11.96 4.97
CA GLY A 94 -9.84 13.18 4.17
C GLY A 94 -8.51 13.25 3.43
N ALA A 95 -7.93 12.10 3.07
CA ALA A 95 -6.60 11.98 2.47
C ALA A 95 -6.50 12.72 1.13
N LYS A 96 -5.37 13.40 0.93
CA LYS A 96 -5.06 14.19 -0.27
C LYS A 96 -3.83 13.65 -0.97
N GLU A 97 -3.64 14.07 -2.22
CA GLU A 97 -2.38 13.86 -2.90
C GLU A 97 -1.23 14.49 -2.10
N GLY A 98 -0.12 13.77 -1.97
CA GLY A 98 1.03 14.16 -1.17
C GLY A 98 0.99 13.61 0.27
N ASP A 99 -0.18 13.30 0.82
CA ASP A 99 -0.26 12.68 2.15
C ASP A 99 0.38 11.29 2.17
N ILE A 100 0.74 10.83 3.36
CA ILE A 100 1.47 9.57 3.55
C ILE A 100 0.50 8.50 4.03
N PHE A 101 0.33 7.44 3.24
CA PHE A 101 -0.27 6.20 3.70
C PHE A 101 0.78 5.33 4.37
N GLU A 102 0.53 4.92 5.60
CA GLU A 102 1.38 4.00 6.35
C GLU A 102 0.75 2.63 6.43
N ILE A 103 1.56 1.59 6.25
CA ILE A 103 1.19 0.22 6.60
C ILE A 103 2.34 -0.42 7.37
N SER A 104 2.00 -1.09 8.47
CA SER A 104 2.97 -1.77 9.31
C SER A 104 2.42 -3.06 9.90
N LYS A 105 3.33 -3.93 10.33
CA LYS A 105 2.99 -5.22 10.92
C LYS A 105 4.11 -5.67 11.85
N GLU A 106 3.73 -6.20 12.99
CA GLU A 106 4.65 -6.91 13.87
C GLU A 106 4.94 -8.31 13.33
N ASP A 107 6.15 -8.81 13.53
CA ASP A 107 6.52 -10.14 13.04
C ASP A 107 5.67 -11.20 13.75
N GLY A 108 5.00 -12.05 12.95
CA GLY A 108 4.08 -13.07 13.45
C GLY A 108 2.65 -12.57 13.75
N ALA A 109 2.36 -11.27 13.64
CA ALA A 109 1.00 -10.77 13.85
C ALA A 109 0.05 -11.22 12.72
N ALA A 110 -1.24 -11.39 13.03
CA ALA A 110 -2.26 -11.71 12.04
C ALA A 110 -2.81 -10.47 11.32
N ARG A 111 -2.66 -9.28 11.91
CA ARG A 111 -3.27 -8.02 11.45
C ARG A 111 -2.20 -7.01 11.09
N TYR A 112 -2.52 -6.14 10.13
CA TYR A 112 -1.74 -4.97 9.80
C TYR A 112 -2.25 -3.76 10.59
N LEU A 113 -1.38 -2.81 10.85
CA LEU A 113 -1.74 -1.47 11.28
C LEU A 113 -1.65 -0.54 10.07
N MET A 114 -2.58 0.40 9.93
CA MET A 114 -2.53 1.39 8.86
C MET A 114 -2.88 2.79 9.37
N ASN A 115 -2.30 3.81 8.74
CA ASN A 115 -2.61 5.20 9.04
C ASN A 115 -2.53 6.09 7.79
N VAL A 116 -3.10 7.28 7.84
CA VAL A 116 -2.80 8.38 6.89
C VAL A 116 -2.29 9.57 7.68
N VAL A 117 -1.13 10.08 7.29
CA VAL A 117 -0.49 11.24 7.92
C VAL A 117 -0.40 12.38 6.91
N PRO A 118 -0.82 13.61 7.26
CA PRO A 118 -0.64 14.77 6.39
C PRO A 118 0.83 14.99 6.04
N ALA A 119 1.11 15.39 4.79
CA ALA A 119 2.47 15.61 4.32
C ALA A 119 3.31 16.53 5.24
N THR A 120 2.69 17.59 5.78
CA THR A 120 3.37 18.56 6.65
C THR A 120 3.88 17.95 7.96
N LYS A 121 3.17 16.97 8.52
CA LYS A 121 3.57 16.32 9.78
C LYS A 121 4.71 15.33 9.58
N ASP A 122 4.74 14.67 8.43
CA ASP A 122 5.84 13.75 8.10
C ASP A 122 7.16 14.51 7.87
N GLU A 123 7.13 15.73 7.33
CA GLU A 123 8.32 16.58 7.19
C GLU A 123 8.88 17.02 8.55
N GLU A 124 8.02 17.37 9.52
CA GLU A 124 8.42 17.74 10.88
C GLU A 124 9.08 16.58 11.62
N GLU A 125 8.51 15.36 11.54
CA GLU A 125 9.12 14.15 12.12
C GLU A 125 10.40 13.69 11.40
N SER A 126 10.60 14.13 10.15
CA SER A 126 11.82 13.82 9.39
C SER A 126 13.02 14.70 9.76
N ALA A 127 12.76 15.92 10.26
CA ALA A 127 13.80 16.90 10.57
C ALA A 127 14.54 16.60 11.89
N ASP A 128 13.95 15.79 12.76
CA ASP A 128 14.52 15.40 14.06
C ASP A 128 15.17 14.00 13.97
N ASN A 129 16.41 13.94 13.44
CA ASN A 129 17.34 12.79 13.48
C ASN A 129 16.70 11.38 13.32
N GLY A 130 15.77 11.24 12.38
CA GLY A 130 15.00 10.02 12.18
C GLY A 130 15.72 8.92 11.39
N PRO A 131 15.22 7.67 11.46
CA PRO A 131 15.83 6.47 10.86
C PRO A 131 16.02 6.56 9.35
N VAL A 132 16.97 5.75 8.83
CA VAL A 132 17.34 5.71 7.40
C VAL A 132 16.12 5.33 6.55
N ARG A 133 15.63 6.28 5.75
CA ARG A 133 14.52 6.10 4.79
C ARG A 133 15.08 5.65 3.43
N ILE A 134 14.87 4.39 3.06
CA ILE A 134 15.25 3.90 1.73
C ILE A 134 14.09 4.18 0.79
N LYS A 135 14.30 5.07 -0.20
CA LYS A 135 13.32 5.36 -1.24
C LYS A 135 13.21 4.15 -2.17
N ILE A 136 11.98 3.64 -2.30
CA ILE A 136 11.63 2.57 -3.23
C ILE A 136 10.74 3.15 -4.33
N SER A 137 10.52 2.36 -5.38
CA SER A 137 9.80 2.86 -6.57
C SER A 137 8.31 3.11 -6.28
N ALA A 138 7.63 3.80 -7.21
CA ALA A 138 6.20 4.15 -7.10
C ALA A 138 5.80 5.00 -5.87
N GLY A 139 6.75 5.70 -5.24
CA GLY A 139 6.46 6.59 -4.11
C GLY A 139 6.41 5.89 -2.75
N TRP A 140 6.83 4.62 -2.70
CA TRP A 140 7.00 3.92 -1.44
C TRP A 140 8.36 4.25 -0.78
N ARG A 141 8.49 4.04 0.52
CA ARG A 141 9.75 4.05 1.29
C ARG A 141 9.64 3.15 2.51
N ARG A 142 10.75 2.52 2.90
CA ARG A 142 10.85 1.74 4.14
C ARG A 142 11.36 2.63 5.27
N VAL A 143 10.83 2.40 6.48
CA VAL A 143 11.32 3.02 7.72
C VAL A 143 11.95 1.92 8.58
N HIS A 144 13.19 2.15 9.03
CA HIS A 144 13.95 1.27 9.93
C HIS A 144 13.80 1.67 11.39
#